data_AF-A0A1G4SCX2-F1
#
_entry.id   AF-A0A1G4SCX2-F1
#
_cell.length_a   1.000
_cell.length_b   1.000
_cell.length_c   1.000
_cell.angle_alpha   90.00
_cell.angle_beta   90.00
_cell.angle_gamma   90.00
#
_symmetry.space_group_name_H-M   'P 1'
#
loop_
_entity.id
_entity.type
_entity.pdbx_description
1 polymer ?
#
loop_
_entity_poly.entity_id
_entity_poly.type
_entity_poly.pdbx_seq_one_letter_code
_entity_poly.pdbx_strand_id
1 'polypeptide(L)' 'MTAERKREAREKILLGGIVVRAGLSNADRAFLLGGLLELARTVPGSSEHQRLRDIGKEAFKTSSLDAV' A
#
# COMPACT_ATOMS: atom_id res chain seq x y z
N MET A 1 -14.01 -23.29 -4.64
CA MET A 1 -13.06 -23.21 -3.50
C MET A 1 -11.64 -22.80 -3.88
N THR A 2 -11.06 -23.30 -4.98
CA THR A 2 -9.68 -22.99 -5.41
C THR A 2 -9.49 -21.58 -5.99
N ALA A 3 -10.50 -21.03 -6.68
CA ALA A 3 -10.42 -19.69 -7.26
C ALA A 3 -10.42 -18.57 -6.20
N GLU A 4 -11.25 -18.70 -5.16
CA GLU A 4 -11.32 -17.77 -4.02
C GLU A 4 -9.96 -17.63 -3.34
N ARG A 5 -9.35 -18.76 -2.99
CA ARG A 5 -8.02 -18.82 -2.35
C ARG A 5 -6.94 -18.17 -3.21
N LYS A 6 -7.00 -18.35 -4.53
CA LYS A 6 -6.05 -17.73 -5.47
C LYS A 6 -6.21 -16.21 -5.49
N ARG A 7 -7.44 -15.71 -5.43
CA ARG A 7 -7.74 -14.27 -5.36
C ARG A 7 -7.22 -13.67 -4.06
N GLU A 8 -7.54 -14.29 -2.92
CA GLU A 8 -7.08 -13.83 -1.60
C GLU A 8 -5.55 -13.80 -1.50
N ALA A 9 -4.87 -14.83 -2.01
CA ALA A 9 -3.41 -14.87 -2.03
C ALA A 9 -2.82 -13.73 -2.87
N ARG A 10 -3.40 -13.47 -4.06
CA ARG A 10 -2.98 -12.38 -4.92
C ARG A 10 -3.18 -11.01 -4.25
N GLU A 11 -4.30 -10.81 -3.58
CA GLU A 11 -4.60 -9.56 -2.87
C GLU A 11 -3.60 -9.31 -1.74
N LYS A 12 -3.30 -10.33 -0.93
CA LYS A 12 -2.28 -10.25 0.12
C LYS A 12 -0.89 -9.93 -0.45
N ILE A 13 -0.52 -10.52 -1.59
CA ILE A 13 0.74 -10.22 -2.28
C ILE A 13 0.79 -8.75 -2.74
N LEU A 14 -0.29 -8.25 -3.35
CA LEU A 14 -0.35 -6.86 -3.81
C LEU A 14 -0.23 -5.87 -2.65
N LEU A 15 -0.96 -6.11 -1.55
CA LEU A 15 -0.87 -5.28 -0.34
C LEU A 15 0.53 -5.31 0.27
N GLY A 16 1.17 -6.49 0.35
CA GLY A 16 2.57 -6.60 0.77
C GLY A 16 3.54 -5.85 -0.13
N GLY A 17 3.30 -5.84 -1.44
CA GLY A 17 4.11 -5.10 -2.42
C GLY A 17 4.10 -3.58 -2.20
N ILE A 18 3.03 -3.01 -1.62
CA ILE A 18 2.97 -1.59 -1.28
C ILE A 18 3.95 -1.25 -0.17
N VAL A 19 4.05 -2.11 0.86
CA VAL A 19 4.98 -1.94 1.99
C VAL A 19 6.44 -1.97 1.51
N VAL A 20 6.76 -2.90 0.61
CA VAL A 20 8.10 -3.01 0.02
C VAL A 20 8.44 -1.76 -0.78
N ARG A 21 7.51 -1.29 -1.62
CA ARG A 21 7.69 -0.06 -2.42
C ARG A 21 7.91 1.18 -1.57
N ALA A 22 7.28 1.25 -0.40
CA ALA A 22 7.49 2.33 0.56
C ALA A 22 8.84 2.27 1.29
N GLY A 23 9.69 1.26 1.01
CA GLY A 23 10.97 1.06 1.70
C GLY A 23 10.83 0.52 3.13
N LEU A 24 9.67 -0.08 3.46
CA LEU A 24 9.33 -0.47 4.83
C LEU A 24 9.40 -1.99 5.06
N SER A 25 10.11 -2.74 4.21
CA SER A 25 10.21 -4.20 4.29
C SER A 25 10.73 -4.71 5.64
N ASN A 26 11.56 -3.91 6.32
CA ASN A 26 12.16 -4.24 7.62
C ASN A 26 11.49 -3.49 8.79
N ALA A 27 10.41 -2.75 8.54
CA ALA A 27 9.70 -2.04 9.58
C ALA A 27 8.98 -3.00 10.53
N ASP A 28 8.83 -2.59 11.78
CA ASP A 28 8.06 -3.33 12.76
C ASP A 28 6.59 -3.50 12.31
N ARG A 29 6.02 -4.68 12.55
CA ARG A 29 4.68 -5.02 12.06
C ARG A 29 3.58 -4.26 12.80
N ALA A 30 3.76 -4.00 14.10
CA ALA A 30 2.79 -3.23 14.87
C ALA A 30 2.82 -1.75 14.45
N PHE A 31 4.00 -1.21 14.16
CA PHE A 31 4.15 0.12 13.56
C PHE A 31 3.39 0.26 12.23
N LEU A 32 3.59 -0.69 11.30
CA LEU A 32 2.89 -0.70 10.02
C LEU A 32 1.37 -0.77 10.19
N LEU A 33 0.90 -1.69 11.03
CA LEU A 33 -0.54 -1.84 11.28
C LEU A 33 -1.13 -0.58 11.94
N GLY A 34 -0.42 0.03 12.89
CA GLY A 34 -0.83 1.27 13.55
C GLY A 34 -1.04 2.41 12.55
N GLY A 35 -0.06 2.63 11.66
CA GLY A 35 -0.18 3.64 10.60
C GLY A 35 -1.32 3.33 9.62
N LEU A 36 -1.49 2.08 9.20
CA LEU A 36 -2.61 1.68 8.33
C LEU A 36 -3.98 1.90 8.99
N LEU A 37 -4.08 1.72 10.31
CA LEU A 37 -5.31 2.00 11.05
C LEU A 37 -5.59 3.50 11.16
N GLU A 38 -4.57 4.35 11.23
CA GLU A 38 -4.75 5.80 11.11
C GLU A 38 -5.25 6.17 9.72
N LEU A 39 -4.66 5.61 8.66
CA LEU A 39 -5.11 5.82 7.29
C LEU A 39 -6.55 5.35 7.07
N ALA A 40 -6.96 4.25 7.69
CA ALA A 40 -8.34 3.74 7.60
C ALA A 40 -9.37 4.68 8.25
N ARG A 41 -8.93 5.57 9.15
CA ARG A 41 -9.79 6.60 9.77
C ARG A 41 -9.86 7.88 8.95
N THR A 42 -8.99 8.08 7.97
CA THR A 42 -9.00 9.27 7.11
C THR A 42 -10.29 9.30 6.28
N VAL A 43 -10.98 10.45 6.28
CA VAL A 43 -12.23 10.63 5.53
C VAL A 43 -11.95 10.58 4.02
N PRO A 44 -12.60 9.68 3.25
CA PRO A 44 -12.48 9.66 1.80
C PRO A 44 -12.86 11.00 1.16
N GLY A 45 -12.01 11.49 0.26
CA GLY A 45 -12.23 12.78 -0.41
C GLY A 45 -11.80 14.02 0.39
N SER A 46 -11.33 13.84 1.63
CA SER A 46 -10.64 14.92 2.35
C SER A 46 -9.35 15.34 1.65
N SER A 47 -8.85 16.53 1.97
CA SER A 47 -7.56 17.03 1.48
C SER A 47 -6.40 16.12 1.85
N GLU A 48 -6.43 15.53 3.05
CA GLU A 48 -5.44 14.56 3.49
C GLU A 48 -5.48 13.27 2.66
N HIS A 49 -6.67 12.70 2.46
CA HIS A 49 -6.85 11.54 1.60
C HIS A 49 -6.35 11.80 0.17
N GLN A 50 -6.70 12.98 -0.39
CA GLN A 50 -6.26 13.39 -1.72
C GLN A 50 -4.73 13.49 -1.80
N ARG A 51 -4.10 14.17 -0.83
CA ARG A 51 -2.64 14.33 -0.74
C ARG A 51 -1.93 12.98 -0.70
N LEU A 52 -2.36 12.08 0.19
CA LEU A 52 -1.75 10.75 0.34
C LEU A 52 -1.92 9.91 -0.93
N ARG A 53 -3.10 9.99 -1.57
CA ARG A 53 -3.35 9.34 -2.86
C ARG A 53 -2.40 9.85 -3.95
N ASP A 54 -2.18 11.15 -4.03
CA ASP A 54 -1.33 11.74 -5.07
C ASP A 54 0.15 11.41 -4.86
N ILE A 55 0.64 11.43 -3.61
CA ILE A 55 1.98 10.91 -3.27
C ILE A 55 2.12 9.45 -3.70
N GLY A 56 1.11 8.61 -3.39
CA GLY A 56 1.09 7.21 -3.78
C GLY A 56 1.17 7.02 -5.29
N LYS A 57 0.41 7.79 -6.08
CA LYS A 57 0.46 7.73 -7.55
C LYS A 57 1.86 8.00 -8.08
N GLU A 58 2.55 9.02 -7.57
CA GLU A 58 3.91 9.33 -8.01
C GLU A 58 4.90 8.22 -7.63
N ALA A 59 4.78 7.63 -6.43
CA ALA A 59 5.59 6.48 -6.02
C ALA A 59 5.35 5.22 -6.88
N PHE A 60 4.15 5.07 -7.46
CA PHE A 60 3.88 4.01 -8.43
C PHE A 60 4.47 4.29 -9.81
N LYS A 61 4.55 5.56 -10.24
CA LYS A 61 5.19 5.95 -11.51
C LYS A 61 6.71 5.79 -11.45
N THR A 62 7.36 6.23 -10.37
CA THR A 62 8.83 6.26 -10.29
C THR A 62 9.47 4.87 -10.42
N SER A 63 8.91 3.81 -9.82
CA SER A 63 9.54 2.48 -9.96
C SER A 63 9.30 1.80 -11.32
N SER A 64 8.59 2.43 -12.25
CA SER A 64 8.58 1.99 -13.65
C SER A 64 9.79 2.49 -14.43
N LEU A 65 10.49 3.52 -13.92
CA LEU A 65 11.69 4.09 -14.52
C LEU A 65 12.98 3.41 -14.03
N ASP A 66 12.96 2.79 -12.85
CA ASP A 66 14.10 2.05 -12.27
C ASP A 66 14.21 0.60 -12.77
N ALA A 67 13.31 0.15 -13.67
CA ALA A 67 13.28 -1.18 -14.24
C ALA A 67 13.86 -1.27 -15.67
N VAL A 68 14.65 -0.26 -16.07
CA VAL A 68 15.38 -0.20 -17.36
C VAL A 68 16.88 -0.40 -17.12
#